data_AF-A0A820TIX6-F1
#
_entry.id   AF-A0A820TIX6-F1
#
_cell.length_a   1.000
_cell.length_b   1.000
_cell.length_c   1.000
_cell.angle_alpha   90.00
_cell.angle_beta   90.00
_cell.angle_gamma   90.00
#
_symmetry.space_group_name_H-M   'P 1'
#
loop_
_entity.id
_entity.type
_entity.pdbx_description
1 polymer ?
#
loop_
_entity_poly.entity_id
_entity_poly.type
_entity_poly.pdbx_seq_one_letter_code
_entity_poly.pdbx_strand_id
1 'polypeptide(L)'
;AFVKCQKRNPLQHEWLFFDSMSDRMYDEQNVPLVDSVPDFDQWIDDAEKRKDDFFNWLDDRRGKRQPTSQTFSENSMRQLRLFRDGAFFFYENANVNY
;
A
#
# COMPACT_ATOMS: atom_id res chain seq x y z
N ALA A 1 3.41 -4.42 -2.25
CA ALA A 1 2.21 -4.76 -3.03
C ALA A 1 1.01 -4.84 -2.10
N PHE A 2 -0.17 -4.45 -2.53
CA PHE A 2 -1.40 -4.60 -1.73
C PHE A 2 -2.20 -5.79 -2.21
N VAL A 3 -2.71 -6.59 -1.28
CA VAL A 3 -3.49 -7.81 -1.58
C VAL A 3 -4.71 -7.84 -0.68
N LYS A 4 -5.88 -8.13 -1.25
CA LYS A 4 -7.09 -8.41 -0.47
C LYS A 4 -7.17 -9.91 -0.20
N CYS A 5 -7.24 -10.28 1.07
CA CYS A 5 -7.30 -11.67 1.50
C CYS A 5 -8.60 -11.96 2.24
N GLN A 6 -9.17 -13.14 2.01
CA GLN A 6 -10.30 -13.65 2.77
C GLN A 6 -9.80 -14.21 4.11
N LYS A 7 -10.47 -13.86 5.20
CA LYS A 7 -10.19 -14.43 6.53
C LYS A 7 -10.80 -15.83 6.65
N ARG A 8 -10.56 -16.49 7.79
CA ARG A 8 -11.24 -17.75 8.15
C ARG A 8 -12.76 -17.66 8.05
N ASN A 9 -13.33 -16.48 8.31
CA ASN A 9 -14.73 -16.20 8.01
C ASN A 9 -14.84 -15.70 6.55
N PRO A 10 -15.57 -16.40 5.67
CA PRO A 10 -15.67 -16.06 4.26
C PRO A 10 -16.31 -14.71 3.97
N LEU A 11 -17.05 -14.15 4.93
CA LEU A 11 -17.65 -12.81 4.80
C LEU A 11 -16.67 -11.69 5.18
N GLN A 12 -15.52 -12.04 5.76
CA GLN A 12 -14.55 -11.07 6.24
C GLN A 12 -13.33 -11.05 5.33
N HIS A 13 -12.96 -9.84 4.92
CA HIS A 13 -11.77 -9.59 4.11
C HIS A 13 -10.83 -8.64 4.86
N GLU A 14 -9.55 -8.72 4.56
CA GLU A 14 -8.58 -7.71 4.97
C GLU A 14 -7.64 -7.35 3.84
N TRP A 15 -7.09 -6.15 3.93
CA TRP A 15 -6.02 -5.70 3.06
C TRP A 15 -4.69 -5.94 3.73
N LEU A 16 -3.75 -6.53 2.99
CA LEU A 16 -2.39 -6.75 3.40
C LEU A 16 -1.44 -5.97 2.51
N PHE A 17 -0.34 -5.49 3.09
CA PHE A 17 0.78 -4.90 2.38
C PHE A 17 2.00 -5.78 2.50
N PHE A 18 2.52 -6.20 1.34
CA PHE A 18 3.76 -6.95 1.22
C PHE A 18 4.93 -6.03 0.84
N ASP A 19 5.98 -5.99 1.65
CA ASP A 19 7.25 -5.36 1.33
C ASP A 19 8.36 -6.41 1.27
N SER A 20 8.88 -6.68 0.08
CA SER A 20 9.91 -7.71 -0.14
C SER A 20 11.29 -7.33 0.39
N MET A 21 11.49 -6.06 0.75
CA MET A 21 12.75 -5.53 1.26
C MET A 21 12.50 -4.65 2.50
N SER A 22 11.57 -5.07 3.35
CA SER A 22 11.15 -4.28 4.52
C SER A 22 12.28 -3.99 5.49
N ASP A 23 13.16 -4.97 5.71
CA ASP A 23 14.29 -4.86 6.62
C ASP A 23 15.48 -5.67 6.10
N ARG A 24 16.65 -5.49 6.71
CA ARG A 24 17.86 -6.25 6.45
C ARG A 24 18.41 -6.88 7.72
N MET A 25 18.45 -8.21 7.76
CA MET A 25 19.23 -8.89 8.78
C MET A 25 20.72 -8.79 8.45
N TYR A 26 21.47 -8.20 9.37
CA TYR A 26 22.94 -8.08 9.31
C TYR A 26 23.47 -7.46 8.01
N ASP A 27 22.71 -6.56 7.37
CA ASP A 27 23.03 -5.93 6.08
C ASP A 27 23.20 -6.88 4.87
N GLU A 28 23.00 -8.19 5.04
CA GLU A 28 23.28 -9.21 4.01
C GLU A 28 22.03 -9.84 3.40
N GLN A 29 20.91 -9.90 4.14
CA GLN A 29 19.68 -10.56 3.68
C GLN A 29 18.45 -9.69 3.89
N ASN A 30 17.66 -9.55 2.83
CA ASN A 30 16.36 -8.88 2.91
C ASN A 30 15.37 -9.76 3.67
N VAL A 31 14.68 -9.17 4.64
CA VAL A 31 13.57 -9.80 5.36
C VAL A 31 12.26 -9.26 4.79
N PRO A 32 11.44 -10.11 4.14
CA PRO A 32 10.14 -9.69 3.65
C PRO A 32 9.17 -9.50 4.83
N LEU A 33 8.27 -8.52 4.71
CA LEU A 33 7.22 -8.25 5.67
C LEU A 33 5.85 -8.30 5.00
N VAL A 34 4.87 -8.87 5.72
CA VAL A 34 3.45 -8.83 5.37
C VAL A 34 2.71 -8.21 6.55
N ASP A 35 2.11 -7.05 6.34
CA ASP A 35 1.38 -6.32 7.37
C ASP A 35 -0.09 -6.10 7.00
N SER A 36 -0.95 -6.10 8.01
CA SER A 36 -2.35 -5.71 7.84
C SER A 36 -2.47 -4.20 7.62
N VAL A 37 -3.38 -3.81 6.72
CA VAL A 37 -3.70 -2.42 6.39
C VAL A 37 -5.21 -2.22 6.55
N PRO A 38 -5.70 -2.09 7.79
CA PRO A 38 -7.14 -1.94 8.05
C PRO A 38 -7.71 -0.64 7.47
N ASP A 39 -6.89 0.40 7.32
CA ASP A 39 -7.31 1.71 6.84
C ASP A 39 -7.32 1.83 5.31
N PHE A 40 -7.03 0.75 4.58
CA PHE A 40 -6.90 0.79 3.12
C PHE A 40 -8.16 1.34 2.44
N ASP A 41 -9.34 0.83 2.80
CA ASP A 41 -10.60 1.27 2.21
C ASP A 41 -10.87 2.76 2.54
N GLN A 42 -10.53 3.20 3.76
CA GLN A 42 -10.64 4.60 4.15
C GLN A 42 -9.70 5.50 3.32
N TRP A 43 -8.50 5.03 2.97
CA TRP A 43 -7.58 5.78 2.11
C TRP A 43 -8.15 5.95 0.70
N ILE A 44 -8.81 4.93 0.15
CA ILE A 44 -9.50 5.01 -1.15
C ILE A 44 -10.63 6.05 -1.06
N ASP A 45 -11.50 5.96 -0.06
CA ASP A 45 -12.62 6.89 0.14
C ASP A 45 -12.14 8.34 0.30
N ASP A 46 -11.06 8.55 1.05
CA ASP A 46 -10.48 9.89 1.27
C ASP A 46 -9.88 10.46 -0.02
N ALA A 47 -9.21 9.62 -0.81
CA ALA A 47 -8.66 10.02 -2.11
C ALA A 47 -9.76 10.36 -3.11
N GLU A 48 -10.88 9.65 -3.11
CA GLU A 48 -12.04 9.98 -3.96
C GLU A 48 -12.66 11.34 -3.60
N LYS A 49 -12.77 11.65 -2.31
CA LYS A 49 -13.33 12.93 -1.83
C LYS A 49 -12.41 14.13 -2.08
N ARG A 50 -11.10 13.92 -2.10
CA ARG A 50 -10.07 14.98 -2.19
C ARG A 50 -9.22 14.88 -3.46
N LYS A 51 -9.78 14.29 -4.51
CA LYS A 51 -9.06 13.83 -5.72
C LYS A 51 -8.03 14.84 -6.21
N ASP A 52 -8.44 16.07 -6.51
CA ASP A 52 -7.53 17.05 -7.13
C ASP A 52 -6.42 17.49 -6.18
N ASP A 53 -6.74 17.85 -4.94
CA ASP A 53 -5.75 18.32 -3.95
C ASP A 53 -4.79 17.20 -3.51
N PHE A 54 -5.29 15.98 -3.39
CA PHE A 54 -4.51 14.83 -2.95
C PHE A 54 -3.47 14.42 -4.00
N PHE A 55 -3.87 14.29 -5.27
CA PHE A 55 -2.92 13.94 -6.34
C PHE A 55 -1.93 15.07 -6.62
N ASN A 56 -2.36 16.34 -6.55
CA ASN A 56 -1.44 17.48 -6.64
C ASN A 56 -0.42 17.48 -5.48
N TRP A 57 -0.84 17.17 -4.25
CA TRP A 57 0.07 17.02 -3.12
C TRP A 57 1.07 15.87 -3.30
N LEU A 58 0.65 14.75 -3.89
CA LEU A 58 1.55 13.63 -4.21
C LEU A 58 2.58 14.02 -5.28
N ASP A 59 2.16 14.76 -6.31
CA ASP A 59 3.03 15.21 -7.41
C ASP A 59 4.02 16.30 -6.98
N ASP A 60 3.60 17.27 -6.16
CA ASP A 60 4.50 18.31 -5.60
C ASP A 60 5.65 17.70 -4.80
N ARG A 61 5.41 16.56 -4.14
CA ARG A 61 6.46 15.84 -3.40
C ARG A 61 7.42 15.07 -4.30
N ARG A 62 7.01 14.68 -5.51
CA ARG A 62 7.88 14.05 -6.52
C ARG A 62 8.95 15.02 -7.01
N GLY A 63 8.59 16.29 -7.21
CA GLY A 63 9.50 17.34 -7.69
C GLY A 63 10.69 17.62 -6.77
N LYS A 64 10.59 17.27 -5.49
CA LYS A 64 11.61 17.59 -4.47
C LYS A 64 12.82 16.64 -4.45
N ARG A 65 12.85 15.55 -5.24
CA ARG A 65 13.99 14.59 -5.36
C ARG A 65 14.59 14.11 -4.02
N GLN A 66 13.84 14.19 -2.92
CA GLN A 66 14.29 13.71 -1.62
C GLN A 66 13.97 12.21 -1.51
N PRO A 67 14.88 11.40 -0.96
CA PRO A 67 14.58 10.00 -0.68
C PRO A 67 13.39 9.93 0.28
N THR A 68 12.25 9.46 -0.22
CA THR A 68 11.00 9.41 0.52
C THR A 68 11.01 8.36 1.65
N SER A 69 12.05 7.55 1.75
CA SER A 69 12.18 6.56 2.84
C SER A 69 12.53 7.17 4.20
N GLN A 70 13.09 8.39 4.26
CA GLN A 70 13.59 8.99 5.52
C GLN A 70 12.64 10.03 6.15
N THR A 71 11.68 10.57 5.38
CA THR A 71 10.86 11.72 5.79
C THR A 71 9.38 11.41 5.94
N PHE A 72 9.00 10.15 5.80
CA PHE A 72 7.61 9.75 5.75
C PHE A 72 7.30 8.82 6.91
N SER A 73 6.14 9.03 7.53
CA SER A 73 5.55 7.99 8.37
C SER A 73 5.24 6.79 7.49
N GLU A 74 5.32 5.59 8.06
CA GLU A 74 5.14 4.33 7.32
C GLU A 74 3.83 4.30 6.50
N ASN A 75 2.74 4.85 7.05
CA ASN A 75 1.47 5.01 6.36
C ASN A 75 1.54 5.93 5.13
N SER A 76 2.32 7.01 5.20
CA SER A 76 2.46 7.94 4.07
C SER A 76 3.22 7.28 2.91
N MET A 77 4.18 6.40 3.21
CA MET A 77 4.86 5.59 2.19
C MET A 77 3.94 4.55 1.56
N ARG A 78 3.09 3.91 2.37
CA ARG A 78 2.09 2.94 1.88
C ARG A 78 1.08 3.61 0.95
N GLN A 79 0.55 4.78 1.31
CA GLN A 79 -0.35 5.58 0.46
C GLN A 79 0.32 6.02 -0.84
N LEU A 80 1.57 6.51 -0.79
CA LEU A 80 2.35 6.82 -1.99
C LEU A 80 2.50 5.60 -2.91
N ARG A 81 2.86 4.44 -2.35
CA ARG A 81 3.00 3.21 -3.12
C ARG A 81 1.68 2.73 -3.74
N LEU A 82 0.56 2.94 -3.04
CA LEU A 82 -0.78 2.62 -3.53
C LEU A 82 -1.19 3.50 -4.71
N PHE A 83 -1.15 4.82 -4.53
CA PHE A 83 -1.76 5.77 -5.46
C PHE A 83 -0.81 6.25 -6.58
N ARG A 84 0.50 6.25 -6.33
CA ARG A 84 1.50 6.84 -7.24
C ARG A 84 2.34 5.79 -7.94
N ASP A 85 2.93 4.87 -7.17
CA ASP A 85 3.90 3.92 -7.73
C ASP A 85 3.24 2.77 -8.50
N GLY A 86 1.91 2.71 -8.51
CA GLY A 86 1.16 1.69 -9.22
C GLY A 86 1.44 0.32 -8.62
N ALA A 87 0.73 -0.01 -7.54
CA ALA A 87 0.58 -1.42 -7.19
C ALA A 87 -0.21 -2.09 -8.33
N PHE A 88 0.32 -3.16 -8.92
CA PHE A 88 -0.47 -3.99 -9.83
C PHE A 88 -1.77 -4.39 -9.15
N PHE A 89 -2.91 -4.02 -9.75
CA PHE A 89 -4.22 -4.44 -9.28
C PHE A 89 -4.56 -5.76 -9.96
N PHE A 90 -4.54 -6.83 -9.17
CA PHE A 90 -5.01 -8.14 -9.61
C PHE A 90 -6.49 -8.25 -9.28
N TYR A 91 -7.30 -8.49 -10.30
CA TYR A 91 -8.72 -8.78 -10.14
C TYR A 91 -8.91 -10.27 -10.43
N GLU A 92 -9.31 -11.02 -9.42
CA GLU A 92 -9.76 -12.40 -9.62
C GLU A 92 -11.29 -12.42 -9.71
N ASN A 93 -11.81 -13.41 -10.44
CA ASN A 93 -13.24 -13.62 -10.53
C ASN A 93 -13.76 -14.02 -9.13
N ALA A 94 -14.80 -13.33 -8.65
CA ALA A 94 -15.39 -13.56 -7.32
C ALA A 94 -15.87 -15.02 -7.09
N ASN A 95 -15.99 -15.82 -8.15
CA ASN A 95 -16.37 -17.23 -8.09
C ASN A 95 -15.18 -18.21 -8.07
N VAL A 96 -13.93 -17.73 -8.11
CA VAL A 96 -12.74 -18.58 -8.02
C VAL A 96 -12.37 -18.70 -6.54
N ASN A 97 -12.93 -19.71 -5.88
CA ASN A 97 -12.52 -20.13 -4.54
C ASN A 97 -11.27 -21.01 -4.66
N TYR A 98 -10.21 -20.68 -3.93
CA TYR A 98 -9.18 -21.66 -3.54
C TYR A 98 -9.57 -22.32 -2.21
#